data_AF-A0A094PSK6-F1
#
_entry.id   AF-A0A094PSK6-F1
#
_cell.length_a   1.000
_cell.length_b   1.000
_cell.length_c   1.000
_cell.angle_alpha   90.00
_cell.angle_beta   90.00
_cell.angle_gamma   90.00
#
_symmetry.space_group_name_H-M   'P 1'
#
loop_
_entity.id
_entity.type
_entity.pdbx_description
1 polymer ?
#
loop_
_entity_poly.entity_id
_entity_poly.type
_entity_poly.pdbx_seq_one_letter_code
_entity_poly.pdbx_strand_id
1 'polypeptide(L)'
;TEASTFLSGLLFLPVLLALVFRGIYPSYVLDFNRSLLALSTRVTAYILLLNDKYPSIEESDDVKITFPDVEGGAKLNRYLPLVKWLLALPLYIVGVVYVFYGLAVLIFTWFTILFTGKMPAFSADVLLGVTQYWNRVYGYAFLLVTDEYPSFSL
;
A
#
# COMPACT_ATOMS: atom_id res chain seq x y z
N THR A 1 -17.70 -7.38 -15.44
CA THR A 1 -18.44 -6.56 -14.45
C THR A 1 -17.95 -6.87 -13.03
N GLU A 2 -16.63 -6.80 -12.79
CA GLU A 2 -16.01 -7.20 -11.50
C GLU A 2 -14.88 -6.25 -11.08
N ALA A 3 -14.97 -4.97 -11.42
CA ALA A 3 -13.96 -3.99 -10.99
C ALA A 3 -14.16 -3.53 -9.52
N SER A 4 -15.27 -3.91 -8.88
CA SER A 4 -15.65 -3.44 -7.54
C SER A 4 -15.08 -4.25 -6.38
N THR A 5 -14.53 -5.45 -6.64
CA THR A 5 -14.14 -6.37 -5.56
C THR A 5 -12.80 -6.00 -4.91
N PHE A 6 -11.91 -5.29 -5.61
CA PHE A 6 -10.63 -4.86 -5.03
C PHE A 6 -10.76 -3.64 -4.10
N LEU A 7 -11.81 -2.84 -4.28
CA LEU A 7 -12.22 -1.77 -3.35
C LEU A 7 -12.94 -2.33 -2.10
N SER A 8 -13.32 -3.61 -2.10
CA SER A 8 -14.13 -4.23 -1.04
C SER A 8 -13.36 -4.47 0.27
N GLY A 9 -12.02 -4.49 0.22
CA GLY A 9 -11.19 -4.72 1.41
C GLY A 9 -11.07 -3.48 2.28
N LEU A 10 -10.77 -2.32 1.68
CA LEU A 10 -10.55 -1.07 2.41
C LEU A 10 -11.84 -0.26 2.53
N LEU A 11 -12.10 0.28 3.71
CA LEU A 11 -13.29 1.11 3.98
C LEU A 11 -13.12 2.53 3.43
N PHE A 12 -12.97 2.67 2.11
CA PHE A 12 -12.78 3.97 1.44
C PHE A 12 -14.02 4.86 1.52
N LEU A 13 -15.20 4.35 1.13
CA LEU A 13 -16.42 5.14 1.06
C LEU A 13 -16.82 5.78 2.41
N PRO A 14 -16.82 5.04 3.54
CA PRO A 14 -17.07 5.65 4.84
C PRO A 14 -16.09 6.76 5.20
N VAL A 15 -14.80 6.60 4.89
CA VAL A 15 -13.77 7.62 5.15
C VAL A 15 -14.00 8.85 4.28
N LEU A 16 -14.22 8.66 2.97
CA LEU A 16 -14.47 9.75 2.05
C LEU A 16 -15.68 10.57 2.49
N LEU A 17 -16.80 9.92 2.82
CA LEU A 17 -18.00 10.61 3.27
C LEU A 17 -17.79 11.29 4.62
N ALA A 18 -17.13 10.64 5.58
CA ALA A 18 -16.85 11.23 6.89
C ALA A 18 -15.94 12.46 6.77
N LEU A 19 -14.90 12.42 5.93
CA LEU A 19 -14.04 13.57 5.66
C LEU A 19 -14.83 14.68 4.95
N VAL A 20 -15.54 14.37 3.86
CA VAL A 20 -16.25 15.38 3.04
C VAL A 20 -17.45 16.00 3.77
N PHE A 21 -18.16 15.28 4.64
CA PHE A 21 -19.33 15.83 5.33
C PHE A 21 -19.04 16.30 6.75
N ARG A 22 -18.14 15.63 7.48
CA ARG A 22 -17.87 15.90 8.89
C ARG A 22 -16.45 16.40 9.17
N GLY A 23 -15.51 16.27 8.23
CA GLY A 23 -14.11 16.62 8.46
C GLY A 23 -13.42 15.72 9.50
N ILE A 24 -13.95 14.52 9.71
CA ILE A 24 -13.46 13.57 10.72
C ILE A 24 -13.03 12.30 10.01
N TYR A 25 -11.87 11.77 10.40
CA TYR A 25 -11.45 10.42 10.07
C TYR A 25 -11.88 9.48 11.21
N PRO A 26 -12.86 8.57 11.00
CA PRO A 26 -13.32 7.68 12.06
C PRO A 26 -12.22 6.72 12.52
N SER A 27 -11.93 6.68 13.83
CA SER A 27 -10.83 5.87 14.40
C SER A 27 -10.97 4.38 14.10
N TYR A 28 -12.16 3.80 14.27
CA TYR A 28 -12.38 2.37 13.97
C TYR A 28 -12.11 2.02 12.50
N VAL A 29 -12.34 2.96 11.57
CA VAL A 29 -12.01 2.75 10.16
C VAL A 29 -10.51 2.84 9.95
N LEU A 30 -9.84 3.78 10.62
CA LEU A 30 -8.39 3.92 10.56
C LEU A 30 -7.70 2.64 11.02
N ASP A 31 -8.13 2.10 12.16
CA ASP A 31 -7.58 0.89 12.75
C ASP A 31 -7.79 -0.32 11.84
N PHE A 32 -9.00 -0.47 11.29
CA PHE A 32 -9.30 -1.54 10.34
C PHE A 32 -8.44 -1.45 9.07
N ASN A 33 -8.39 -0.27 8.47
CA ASN A 33 -7.61 0.00 7.27
C ASN A 33 -6.10 -0.22 7.50
N ARG A 34 -5.59 0.18 8.67
CA ARG A 34 -4.21 -0.05 9.10
C ARG A 34 -3.91 -1.54 9.22
N SER A 35 -4.76 -2.27 9.92
CA SER A 35 -4.61 -3.72 10.11
C SER A 35 -4.67 -4.48 8.80
N LEU A 36 -5.59 -4.10 7.90
CA LEU A 36 -5.71 -4.75 6.59
C LEU A 36 -4.50 -4.45 5.70
N LEU A 37 -4.02 -3.20 5.64
CA LEU A 37 -2.83 -2.87 4.85
C LEU A 37 -1.58 -3.58 5.40
N ALA A 38 -1.44 -3.66 6.72
CA ALA A 38 -0.36 -4.41 7.38
C ALA A 38 -0.40 -5.89 7.02
N LEU A 39 -1.58 -6.51 7.06
CA LEU A 39 -1.77 -7.89 6.62
C LEU A 39 -1.45 -8.07 5.12
N SER A 40 -2.02 -7.22 4.26
CA SER A 40 -1.78 -7.25 2.82
C SER A 40 -0.29 -7.15 2.50
N THR A 41 0.43 -6.24 3.16
CA THR A 41 1.88 -6.06 2.95
C THR A 41 2.67 -7.28 3.41
N ARG A 42 2.27 -7.94 4.50
CA ARG A 42 2.89 -9.20 4.94
C ARG A 42 2.67 -10.33 3.94
N VAL A 43 1.45 -10.45 3.42
CA VAL A 43 1.11 -11.41 2.36
C VAL A 43 1.92 -11.12 1.10
N THR A 44 2.00 -9.86 0.68
CA THR A 44 2.81 -9.43 -0.46
C THR A 44 4.29 -9.75 -0.24
N ALA A 45 4.85 -9.45 0.94
CA ALA A 45 6.24 -9.75 1.26
C ALA A 45 6.54 -11.25 1.19
N TYR A 46 5.61 -12.10 1.66
CA TYR A 46 5.72 -13.55 1.55
C TYR A 46 5.66 -14.02 0.08
N ILE A 47 4.68 -13.53 -0.70
CA ILE A 47 4.52 -13.88 -2.13
C ILE A 47 5.74 -13.43 -2.96
N LEU A 48 6.30 -12.27 -2.62
CA LEU A 48 7.49 -11.71 -3.28
C LEU A 48 8.81 -12.31 -2.76
N LEU A 49 8.76 -13.32 -1.88
CA LEU A 49 9.93 -13.97 -1.29
C LEU A 49 10.84 -13.02 -0.49
N LEU A 50 10.31 -11.87 -0.05
CA LEU A 50 11.02 -10.92 0.81
C LEU A 50 11.06 -11.40 2.27
N ASN A 51 10.12 -12.25 2.66
CA ASN A 51 10.07 -12.85 3.99
C ASN A 51 9.62 -14.31 3.87
N ASP A 52 10.44 -15.23 4.36
CA ASP A 52 10.18 -16.67 4.31
C ASP A 52 9.17 -17.13 5.38
N LYS A 53 8.88 -16.30 6.39
CA LYS A 53 7.91 -16.66 7.43
C LYS A 53 6.49 -16.53 6.89
N TYR A 54 5.67 -17.55 7.15
CA TYR A 54 4.25 -17.52 6.82
C TYR A 54 3.57 -16.31 7.49
N PRO A 55 2.78 -15.51 6.75
CA PRO A 55 2.22 -14.27 7.28
C PRO A 55 1.20 -14.56 8.38
N SER A 56 1.44 -14.02 9.57
CA SER A 56 0.47 -14.03 10.66
C SER A 56 -0.73 -13.14 10.32
N ILE A 57 -1.92 -13.52 10.77
CA ILE A 57 -3.12 -12.67 10.69
C ILE A 57 -3.02 -11.56 11.74
N GLU A 58 -2.63 -11.92 12.96
CA GLU A 58 -2.39 -11.00 14.08
C GLU A 58 -1.13 -10.17 13.88
N GLU A 59 -1.04 -9.01 14.53
CA GLU A 59 0.13 -8.13 14.46
C GLU A 59 1.45 -8.89 14.71
N SER A 60 2.45 -8.64 13.87
CA SER A 60 3.77 -9.29 13.93
C SER A 60 4.86 -8.23 13.80
N ASP A 61 5.96 -8.44 14.53
CA ASP A 61 7.14 -7.59 14.46
C ASP A 61 7.95 -7.74 13.15
N ASP A 62 7.63 -8.74 12.31
CA ASP A 62 8.40 -9.04 11.10
C ASP A 62 8.25 -7.95 10.00
N VAL A 63 7.09 -7.31 9.89
CA VAL A 63 6.82 -6.25 8.89
C VAL A 63 6.04 -5.13 9.57
N LYS A 64 6.71 -3.99 9.78
CA LYS A 64 6.10 -2.81 10.40
C LYS A 64 5.80 -1.75 9.35
N ILE A 65 4.55 -1.29 9.33
CA ILE A 65 4.13 -0.14 8.53
C ILE A 65 3.91 1.03 9.48
N THR A 66 4.64 2.11 9.25
CA THR A 66 4.41 3.37 9.96
C THR A 66 3.26 4.11 9.28
N PHE A 67 2.19 4.34 10.04
CA PHE A 67 1.07 5.18 9.60
C PHE A 67 1.27 6.61 10.11
N PRO A 68 1.02 7.63 9.27
CA PRO A 68 1.05 9.02 9.72
C PRO A 68 -0.11 9.29 10.70
N ASP A 69 0.13 10.16 11.67
CA ASP A 69 -0.91 10.59 12.60
C ASP A 69 -1.85 11.59 11.93
N VAL A 70 -3.09 11.16 11.72
CA VAL A 70 -4.18 11.94 11.12
C VAL A 70 -4.88 12.88 12.10
N GLU A 71 -4.58 12.82 13.41
CA GLU A 71 -5.23 13.64 14.45
C GLU A 71 -6.77 13.66 14.34
N GLY A 72 -7.37 12.48 14.14
CA GLY A 72 -8.82 12.33 13.97
C GLY A 72 -9.37 12.99 12.70
N GLY A 73 -8.52 13.36 11.74
CA GLY A 73 -8.87 14.04 10.50
C GLY A 73 -8.59 15.55 10.50
N ALA A 74 -8.15 16.14 11.61
CA ALA A 74 -7.90 17.59 11.70
C ALA A 74 -6.80 18.09 10.75
N LYS A 75 -5.81 17.24 10.45
CA LYS A 75 -4.73 17.53 9.48
C LYS A 75 -5.14 17.36 8.02
N LEU A 76 -6.32 16.79 7.75
CA LEU A 76 -6.77 16.43 6.42
C LEU A 76 -7.75 17.46 5.87
N ASN A 77 -7.55 17.84 4.62
CA ASN A 77 -8.42 18.75 3.92
C ASN A 77 -9.69 18.02 3.47
N ARG A 78 -10.83 18.63 3.79
CA ARG A 78 -12.18 18.14 3.54
C ARG A 78 -12.51 17.88 2.06
N TYR A 79 -12.01 18.70 1.15
CA TYR A 79 -12.39 18.64 -0.27
C TYR A 79 -11.36 17.92 -1.14
N LEU A 80 -10.13 17.81 -0.65
CA LEU A 80 -9.02 17.19 -1.37
C LEU A 80 -9.31 15.74 -1.80
N PRO A 81 -9.95 14.87 -0.99
CA PRO A 81 -10.31 13.51 -1.40
C PRO A 81 -11.06 13.41 -2.74
N LEU A 82 -11.86 14.42 -3.09
CA LEU A 82 -12.61 14.46 -4.34
C LEU A 82 -11.74 14.73 -5.58
N VAL A 83 -10.51 15.20 -5.40
CA VAL A 83 -9.58 15.50 -6.49
C VAL A 83 -8.38 14.53 -6.48
N LYS A 84 -8.09 13.89 -5.33
CA LYS A 84 -6.95 12.97 -5.18
C LYS A 84 -6.95 11.83 -6.19
N TRP A 85 -8.10 11.27 -6.54
CA TRP A 85 -8.16 10.18 -7.52
C TRP A 85 -7.71 10.62 -8.92
N LEU A 86 -7.93 11.89 -9.29
CA LEU A 86 -7.43 12.47 -10.53
C LEU A 86 -5.92 12.73 -10.45
N LEU A 87 -5.44 13.28 -9.33
CA LEU A 87 -4.01 13.50 -9.08
C LEU A 87 -3.20 12.19 -8.94
N ALA A 88 -3.88 11.10 -8.59
CA ALA A 88 -3.29 9.77 -8.51
C ALA A 88 -3.10 9.12 -9.90
N LEU A 89 -3.67 9.67 -10.97
CA LEU A 89 -3.57 9.10 -12.31
C LEU A 89 -2.10 8.95 -12.79
N PRO A 90 -1.22 9.95 -12.67
CA PRO A 90 0.21 9.78 -12.96
C PRO A 90 0.88 8.71 -12.08
N LEU A 91 0.50 8.62 -10.80
CA LEU A 91 1.03 7.60 -9.88
C LEU A 91 0.63 6.19 -10.31
N TYR A 92 -0.59 6.00 -10.83
CA TYR A 92 -0.99 4.70 -11.34
C TYR A 92 -0.21 4.30 -12.59
N ILE A 93 0.04 5.25 -13.51
CA ILE A 93 0.83 4.97 -14.72
C ILE A 93 2.23 4.49 -14.33
N VAL A 94 2.92 5.24 -13.45
CA VAL A 94 4.26 4.85 -12.96
C VAL A 94 4.19 3.55 -12.16
N GLY A 95 3.16 3.37 -11.34
CA GLY A 95 2.94 2.15 -10.57
C GLY A 95 2.81 0.91 -11.45
N VAL A 96 2.10 1.00 -12.57
CA VAL A 96 1.98 -0.11 -13.53
C VAL A 96 3.34 -0.46 -14.12
N VAL A 97 4.16 0.52 -14.48
CA VAL A 97 5.53 0.27 -14.95
C VAL A 97 6.36 -0.46 -13.88
N TYR A 98 6.27 -0.03 -12.62
CA TYR A 98 6.94 -0.67 -11.50
C TYR A 98 6.44 -2.09 -11.22
N VAL A 99 5.16 -2.40 -11.44
CA VAL A 99 4.65 -3.77 -11.33
C VAL A 99 5.30 -4.67 -12.38
N PHE A 100 5.36 -4.25 -13.64
CA PHE A 100 6.01 -5.04 -14.69
C PHE A 100 7.50 -5.23 -14.43
N TYR A 101 8.17 -4.18 -13.96
CA TYR A 101 9.57 -4.25 -13.57
C TYR A 101 9.79 -5.22 -12.38
N GLY A 102 8.98 -5.10 -11.33
CA GLY A 102 9.02 -5.99 -10.18
C GLY A 102 8.73 -7.44 -10.55
N LEU A 103 7.77 -7.70 -11.44
CA LEU A 103 7.47 -9.04 -11.94
C LEU A 103 8.67 -9.65 -12.70
N ALA A 104 9.34 -8.87 -13.55
CA ALA A 104 10.54 -9.34 -14.24
C ALA A 104 11.66 -9.70 -13.24
N VAL A 105 11.87 -8.85 -12.23
CA VAL A 105 12.85 -9.10 -11.15
C VAL A 105 12.45 -10.30 -10.30
N LEU A 106 11.16 -10.50 -10.02
CA LEU A 106 10.67 -11.64 -9.26
C LEU A 106 10.93 -12.96 -10.00
N ILE A 107 10.64 -13.02 -11.30
CA ILE A 107 10.92 -14.19 -12.14
C ILE A 107 12.44 -14.48 -12.12
N PHE A 108 13.27 -13.46 -12.35
CA PHE A 108 14.73 -13.59 -12.26
C PHE A 108 15.19 -14.10 -10.88
N THR A 109 14.58 -13.58 -9.81
CA THR A 109 14.92 -13.95 -8.42
C THR A 109 14.56 -15.39 -8.13
N TRP A 110 13.40 -15.86 -8.59
CA TRP A 110 12.99 -17.25 -8.43
C TRP A 110 14.02 -18.21 -9.04
N PHE A 111 14.46 -17.97 -10.29
CA PHE A 111 15.53 -18.75 -10.88
C PHE A 111 16.84 -18.65 -10.11
N THR A 112 17.22 -17.44 -9.68
CA THR A 112 18.47 -17.22 -8.94
C THR A 112 18.49 -17.99 -7.61
N ILE A 113 17.37 -18.01 -6.89
CA ILE A 113 17.21 -18.76 -5.64
C ILE A 113 17.27 -20.27 -5.90
N LEU A 114 16.70 -20.78 -6.99
CA LEU A 114 16.80 -22.20 -7.32
C LEU A 114 18.23 -22.67 -7.55
N PHE A 115 19.08 -21.85 -8.16
CA PHE A 115 20.48 -22.20 -8.41
C PHE A 115 21.41 -21.87 -7.23
N THR A 116 21.17 -20.76 -6.53
CA THR A 116 22.09 -20.21 -5.51
C THR A 116 21.63 -20.48 -4.09
N GLY A 117 20.35 -20.79 -3.89
CA GLY A 117 19.71 -20.90 -2.58
C GLY A 117 19.56 -19.57 -1.83
N LYS A 118 19.86 -18.44 -2.47
CA LYS A 118 19.88 -17.11 -1.83
C LYS A 118 19.29 -16.05 -2.75
N MET A 119 18.55 -15.11 -2.16
CA MET A 119 18.02 -13.94 -2.85
C MET A 119 19.12 -12.89 -3.07
N PRO A 120 19.29 -12.35 -4.29
CA PRO A 120 20.17 -11.21 -4.52
C PRO A 120 19.69 -9.96 -3.79
N ALA A 121 20.60 -9.19 -3.19
CA ALA A 121 20.26 -7.96 -2.47
C ALA A 121 19.49 -6.95 -3.34
N PHE A 122 19.95 -6.73 -4.58
CA PHE A 122 19.28 -5.85 -5.54
C PHE A 122 17.82 -6.24 -5.82
N SER A 123 17.54 -7.55 -5.90
CA SER A 123 16.17 -8.02 -6.11
C SER A 123 15.28 -7.65 -4.93
N ALA A 124 15.80 -7.78 -3.70
CA ALA A 124 15.07 -7.44 -2.50
C ALA A 124 14.78 -5.94 -2.45
N ASP A 125 15.78 -5.10 -2.77
CA ASP A 125 15.63 -3.65 -2.80
C ASP A 125 14.55 -3.20 -3.79
N VAL A 126 14.55 -3.77 -5.00
CA VAL A 126 13.53 -3.44 -6.03
C VAL A 126 12.13 -3.88 -5.56
N LEU A 127 11.95 -5.13 -5.14
CA LEU A 127 10.64 -5.65 -4.76
C LEU A 127 10.08 -4.94 -3.52
N LEU A 128 10.96 -4.59 -2.57
CA LEU A 128 10.61 -3.79 -1.42
C LEU A 128 10.18 -2.38 -1.84
N GLY A 129 10.96 -1.72 -2.71
CA GLY A 129 10.63 -0.39 -3.21
C GLY A 129 9.29 -0.34 -3.96
N VAL A 130 9.00 -1.36 -4.77
CA VAL A 130 7.70 -1.49 -5.47
C VAL A 130 6.56 -1.61 -4.46
N THR A 131 6.75 -2.42 -3.41
CA THR A 131 5.76 -2.60 -2.34
C THR A 131 5.55 -1.29 -1.55
N GLN A 132 6.63 -0.59 -1.19
CA GLN A 132 6.56 0.71 -0.50
C GLN A 132 5.91 1.79 -1.36
N TYR A 133 6.16 1.78 -2.67
CA TYR A 133 5.52 2.68 -3.62
C TYR A 133 4.00 2.48 -3.62
N TRP A 134 3.54 1.25 -3.78
CA TRP A 134 2.10 0.97 -3.75
C TRP A 134 1.47 1.28 -2.40
N ASN A 135 2.15 1.00 -1.29
CA ASN A 135 1.66 1.40 0.04
C ASN A 135 1.49 2.92 0.19
N ARG A 136 2.39 3.74 -0.37
CA ARG A 136 2.24 5.20 -0.43
C ARG A 136 1.03 5.61 -1.28
N VAL A 137 0.86 4.99 -2.45
CA VAL A 137 -0.28 5.25 -3.34
C VAL A 137 -1.60 4.88 -2.66
N TYR A 138 -1.67 3.72 -2.00
CA TYR A 138 -2.84 3.32 -1.21
C TYR A 138 -3.11 4.32 -0.08
N GLY A 139 -2.08 4.75 0.64
CA GLY A 139 -2.14 5.75 1.69
C GLY A 139 -2.80 7.06 1.24
N TYR A 140 -2.36 7.56 0.09
CA TYR A 140 -2.82 8.82 -0.48
C TYR A 140 -4.23 8.71 -1.09
N ALA A 141 -4.47 7.72 -1.95
CA ALA A 141 -5.65 7.70 -2.83
C ALA A 141 -6.86 6.93 -2.26
N PHE A 142 -6.63 5.88 -1.46
CA PHE A 142 -7.70 4.98 -0.99
C PHE A 142 -7.87 5.00 0.53
N LEU A 143 -6.78 5.17 1.27
CA LEU A 143 -6.82 5.29 2.72
C LEU A 143 -7.10 6.73 3.15
N LEU A 144 -6.74 7.71 2.31
CA LEU A 144 -6.91 9.15 2.58
C LEU A 144 -6.24 9.59 3.89
N VAL A 145 -5.14 8.94 4.28
CA VAL A 145 -4.43 9.21 5.54
C VAL A 145 -3.40 10.33 5.43
N THR A 146 -3.07 10.76 4.21
CA THR A 146 -2.16 11.87 3.95
C THR A 146 -2.62 12.71 2.77
N ASP A 147 -2.46 14.03 2.87
CA ASP A 147 -2.66 14.98 1.79
C ASP A 147 -1.37 15.27 1.00
N GLU A 148 -0.22 14.84 1.52
CA GLU A 148 1.06 15.00 0.86
C GLU A 148 1.15 14.09 -0.38
N TYR A 149 1.59 14.66 -1.49
CA TYR A 149 1.70 13.93 -2.75
C TYR A 149 2.84 12.90 -2.69
N PRO A 150 2.58 11.60 -2.95
CA PRO A 150 3.60 10.56 -2.92
C PRO A 150 4.77 10.83 -3.87
N SER A 151 5.99 10.52 -3.42
CA SER A 151 7.16 10.53 -4.30
C SER A 151 7.12 9.38 -5.31
N PHE A 152 7.67 9.62 -6.50
CA PHE A 152 7.79 8.61 -7.56
C PHE A 152 8.97 7.64 -7.37
N SER A 153 9.78 7.83 -6.33
CA SER A 153 10.94 6.98 -6.06
C SER A 153 10.53 5.60 -5.56
N LEU A 154 11.33 4.58 -5.86
CA LEU A 154 11.25 3.27 -5.19
C LEU A 154 11.85 3.35 -3.79
#